data_AF-A0A966DQ29-F1
#
_entry.id   AF-A0A966DQ29-F1
#
_cell.length_a   1.000
_cell.length_b   1.000
_cell.length_c   1.000
_cell.angle_alpha   90.00
_cell.angle_beta   90.00
_cell.angle_gamma   90.00
#
_symmetry.space_group_name_H-M   'P 1'
#
loop_
_entity.id
_entity.type
_entity.pdbx_description
1 polymer ?
#
loop_
_entity_poly.entity_id
_entity_poly.type
_entity_poly.pdbx_seq_one_letter_code
_entity_poly.pdbx_strand_id
1 'polypeptide(L)'
;MFIKDYIENKIPELVGRLYPVFTTDIERMTVAYKFSPVAGGHVKQYQLELKVIWSDYDECLEMENKLVELLDMQDDDEYIRVPEASFHSVLSGGGCLFNDGCQMYEDTLYFIINWR
;
A
#
# COMPACT_ATOMS: atom_id res chain seq x y z
N MET A 1 -3.21 3.27 12.11
CA MET A 1 -2.06 3.97 11.46
C MET A 1 -2.64 4.63 10.24
N PHE A 2 -2.50 5.95 10.12
CA PHE A 2 -3.37 6.75 9.26
C PHE A 2 -3.58 6.24 7.82
N ILE A 3 -2.53 5.76 7.14
CA ILE A 3 -2.66 5.19 5.78
C ILE A 3 -3.42 3.86 5.76
N LYS A 4 -3.20 2.97 6.73
CA LYS A 4 -3.95 1.70 6.82
C LYS A 4 -5.44 2.00 6.94
N ASP A 5 -5.79 2.88 7.87
CA ASP A 5 -7.19 3.22 8.15
C ASP A 5 -7.81 3.94 6.95
N TYR A 6 -7.03 4.77 6.23
CA TYR A 6 -7.46 5.39 4.99
C TYR A 6 -7.74 4.37 3.87
N ILE A 7 -6.83 3.41 3.64
CA ILE A 7 -7.00 2.36 2.64
C ILE A 7 -8.23 1.51 2.95
N GLU A 8 -8.38 1.00 4.18
CA GLU A 8 -9.52 0.14 4.55
C GLU A 8 -10.87 0.86 4.44
N ASN A 9 -10.92 2.18 4.66
CA ASN A 9 -12.13 2.97 4.45
C ASN A 9 -12.47 3.18 2.97
N LYS A 10 -11.48 3.15 2.07
CA LYS A 10 -11.64 3.41 0.63
C LYS A 10 -11.75 2.15 -0.21
N ILE A 11 -11.18 1.05 0.27
CA ILE A 11 -11.19 -0.29 -0.34
C ILE A 11 -11.73 -1.27 0.71
N PRO A 12 -13.07 -1.41 0.83
CA PRO A 12 -13.69 -2.24 1.88
C PRO A 12 -13.30 -3.72 1.83
N GLU A 13 -12.89 -4.24 0.66
CA GLU A 13 -12.41 -5.62 0.50
C GLU A 13 -11.18 -5.92 1.37
N LEU A 14 -10.42 -4.86 1.72
CA LEU A 14 -9.20 -4.95 2.50
C LEU A 14 -9.40 -4.75 4.01
N VAL A 15 -10.63 -4.53 4.48
CA VAL A 15 -10.92 -4.37 5.92
C VAL A 15 -10.48 -5.63 6.68
N GLY A 16 -9.53 -5.45 7.61
CA GLY A 16 -8.96 -6.55 8.38
C GLY A 16 -8.01 -7.45 7.60
N ARG A 17 -7.53 -6.99 6.42
CA ARG A 17 -6.61 -7.73 5.54
C ARG A 17 -5.31 -6.97 5.25
N LEU A 18 -5.10 -5.80 5.90
CA LEU A 18 -3.82 -5.10 5.91
C LEU A 18 -2.98 -5.49 7.13
N TYR A 19 -1.83 -6.10 6.89
CA TYR A 19 -0.93 -6.60 7.93
C TYR A 19 0.43 -5.86 7.89
N PRO A 20 1.00 -5.51 9.05
CA PRO A 20 2.32 -4.90 9.08
C PRO A 20 3.40 -5.93 8.75
N VAL A 21 4.29 -5.60 7.81
CA VAL A 21 5.51 -6.34 7.42
C VAL A 21 5.26 -7.69 6.74
N PHE A 22 4.40 -8.54 7.28
CA PHE A 22 4.07 -9.86 6.73
C PHE A 22 2.70 -10.33 7.21
N THR A 23 2.21 -11.42 6.61
CA THR A 23 1.00 -12.14 7.01
C THR A 23 1.22 -13.64 6.90
N THR A 24 0.43 -14.42 7.64
CA THR A 24 0.30 -15.87 7.49
C THR A 24 -1.08 -16.28 6.99
N ASP A 25 -1.99 -15.31 6.84
CA ASP A 25 -3.31 -15.54 6.25
C ASP A 25 -3.17 -15.61 4.74
N ILE A 26 -3.38 -16.83 4.22
CA ILE A 26 -3.32 -17.17 2.80
C ILE A 26 -4.66 -17.69 2.30
N GLU A 27 -5.70 -17.69 3.15
CA GLU A 27 -7.04 -18.15 2.76
C GLU A 27 -7.81 -17.06 2.00
N ARG A 28 -7.32 -15.81 2.07
CA ARG A 28 -7.90 -14.64 1.44
C ARG A 28 -6.78 -13.75 0.90
N MET A 29 -7.11 -12.92 -0.09
CA MET A 29 -6.20 -11.87 -0.54
C MET A 29 -5.87 -10.93 0.62
N THR A 30 -4.58 -10.72 0.85
CA THR A 30 -4.09 -9.86 1.91
C THR A 30 -3.09 -8.85 1.36
N VAL A 31 -2.89 -7.76 2.11
CA VAL A 31 -1.86 -6.76 1.79
C VAL A 31 -0.93 -6.63 2.98
N ALA A 32 0.35 -6.95 2.79
CA ALA A 32 1.38 -6.61 3.77
C ALA A 32 1.87 -5.17 3.51
N TYR A 33 2.06 -4.37 4.55
CA TYR A 33 2.57 -3.00 4.41
C TYR A 33 3.81 -2.74 5.27
N LYS A 34 4.70 -1.91 4.76
CA LYS A 34 5.90 -1.47 5.48
C LYS A 34 6.21 -0.02 5.17
N PHE A 35 6.68 0.69 6.19
CA PHE A 35 7.15 2.07 6.08
C PHE A 35 8.65 2.12 6.32
N SER A 36 9.37 2.73 5.40
CA SER A 36 10.81 2.99 5.53
C SER A 36 11.04 4.50 5.46
N PRO A 37 11.66 5.13 6.47
CA PRO A 37 11.95 6.57 6.40
C PRO A 37 12.96 6.84 5.28
N VAL A 38 12.70 7.87 4.48
CA VAL A 38 13.60 8.33 3.41
C VAL A 38 14.27 9.64 3.81
N ALA A 39 13.49 10.60 4.29
CA ALA A 39 13.99 11.89 4.78
C ALA A 39 13.14 12.44 5.94
N GLY A 40 13.76 13.23 6.81
CA GLY A 40 13.09 13.92 7.93
C GLY A 40 13.05 15.44 7.74
N GLY A 41 12.32 16.14 8.61
CA GLY A 41 12.18 17.61 8.57
C GLY A 41 10.78 18.07 8.99
N HIS A 42 10.42 19.30 8.62
CA HIS A 42 9.05 19.82 8.82
C HIS A 42 8.02 19.01 8.01
N VAL A 43 8.40 18.56 6.82
CA VAL A 43 7.70 17.52 6.06
C VAL A 43 8.57 16.27 6.13
N LYS A 44 7.96 15.16 6.51
CA LYS A 44 8.62 13.85 6.57
C LYS A 44 8.36 13.10 5.27
N GLN A 45 9.35 12.36 4.79
CA GLN A 45 9.25 11.55 3.60
C GLN A 45 9.54 10.08 3.92
N TYR A 46 8.62 9.21 3.55
CA TYR A 46 8.67 7.78 3.80
C TYR A 46 8.41 7.05 2.49
N GLN A 47 9.05 5.89 2.30
CA GLN A 47 8.63 4.92 1.30
C GLN A 47 7.62 3.98 1.95
N LEU A 48 6.40 3.97 1.43
CA LEU A 48 5.41 2.95 1.71
C LEU A 48 5.62 1.80 0.71
N GLU A 49 5.74 0.59 1.24
CA GLU A 49 5.70 -0.65 0.49
C GLU A 49 4.35 -1.31 0.79
N LEU A 50 3.57 -1.63 -0.24
CA LEU A 50 2.37 -2.45 -0.16
C LEU A 50 2.60 -3.70 -0.99
N LYS A 51 2.37 -4.87 -0.40
CA LYS A 51 2.52 -6.16 -1.07
C LYS A 51 1.18 -6.89 -1.06
N VAL A 52 0.51 -6.94 -2.20
CA VAL A 52 -0.68 -7.77 -2.43
C VAL A 52 -0.24 -9.23 -2.52
N ILE A 53 -0.85 -10.09 -1.72
CA ILE A 53 -0.50 -11.52 -1.65
C ILE A 53 -1.74 -12.34 -1.96
N TRP A 54 -1.69 -13.05 -3.09
CA TRP A 54 -2.80 -13.92 -3.50
C TRP A 54 -2.40 -14.95 -4.56
N SER A 55 -3.20 -16.01 -4.71
CA SER A 55 -2.92 -17.11 -5.65
C SER A 55 -3.31 -16.79 -7.09
N ASP A 56 -4.23 -15.85 -7.29
CA ASP A 56 -4.69 -15.42 -8.62
C ASP A 56 -3.98 -14.12 -9.02
N TYR A 57 -3.29 -14.15 -10.14
CA TYR A 57 -2.53 -13.01 -10.66
C TYR A 57 -3.43 -11.88 -11.16
N ASP A 58 -4.53 -12.21 -11.83
CA ASP A 58 -5.42 -11.20 -12.39
C ASP A 58 -6.12 -10.44 -11.26
N GLU A 59 -6.52 -11.14 -10.20
CA GLU A 59 -7.07 -10.49 -9.00
C GLU A 59 -6.01 -9.63 -8.28
N CYS A 60 -4.72 -10.03 -8.26
CA CYS A 60 -3.65 -9.17 -7.73
C CYS A 60 -3.57 -7.87 -8.52
N LEU A 61 -3.57 -7.95 -9.86
CA LEU A 61 -3.50 -6.80 -10.74
C LEU A 61 -4.72 -5.87 -10.59
N GLU A 62 -5.92 -6.43 -10.39
CA GLU A 62 -7.10 -5.63 -10.07
C GLU A 62 -6.94 -4.86 -8.75
N MET A 63 -6.36 -5.48 -7.72
CA MET A 63 -6.10 -4.82 -6.45
C MET A 63 -4.97 -3.78 -6.56
N GLU A 64 -3.92 -4.05 -7.34
CA GLU A 64 -2.89 -3.08 -7.68
C GLU A 64 -3.51 -1.82 -8.27
N ASN A 65 -4.35 -1.96 -9.29
CA ASN A 65 -4.99 -0.82 -9.93
C ASN A 65 -5.82 0.02 -8.94
N LYS A 66 -6.58 -0.64 -8.05
CA LYS A 66 -7.33 0.07 -6.99
C LYS A 66 -6.41 0.83 -6.03
N LEU A 67 -5.26 0.25 -5.66
CA LEU A 67 -4.29 0.88 -4.77
C LEU A 67 -3.57 2.05 -5.46
N VAL A 68 -3.21 1.91 -6.73
CA VAL A 68 -2.61 2.96 -7.55
C VAL A 68 -3.59 4.12 -7.74
N GLU A 69 -4.83 3.86 -8.17
CA GLU A 69 -5.86 4.89 -8.32
C GLU A 69 -6.13 5.65 -7.01
N LEU A 70 -5.95 4.99 -5.86
CA LEU A 70 -6.17 5.60 -4.55
C LEU A 70 -4.97 6.43 -4.06
N LEU A 71 -3.75 6.01 -4.37
CA LEU A 71 -2.53 6.51 -3.72
C LEU A 71 -1.53 7.18 -4.68
N ASP A 72 -1.71 7.08 -5.99
CA ASP A 72 -0.88 7.79 -6.98
C ASP A 72 -1.51 9.14 -7.33
N MET A 73 -1.15 10.16 -6.55
CA MET A 73 -1.70 11.51 -6.66
C MET A 73 -0.82 12.36 -7.59
N GLN A 74 -1.41 13.28 -8.34
CA GLN A 74 -0.65 14.23 -9.15
C GLN A 74 0.03 15.28 -8.25
N ASP A 75 1.11 15.89 -8.73
CA ASP A 75 1.89 16.87 -7.96
C ASP A 75 1.07 18.08 -7.49
N ASP A 76 0.00 18.43 -8.21
CA ASP A 76 -0.92 19.52 -7.89
C ASP A 76 -2.14 19.10 -7.07
N ASP A 77 -2.30 17.81 -6.77
CA ASP A 77 -3.36 17.31 -5.90
C ASP A 77 -3.19 17.80 -4.46
N GLU A 78 -4.33 18.06 -3.81
CA GLU A 78 -4.33 18.46 -2.40
C GLU A 78 -3.91 17.30 -1.49
N TYR A 79 -3.21 17.64 -0.40
CA TYR A 79 -2.90 16.68 0.65
C TYR A 79 -4.18 16.11 1.26
N ILE A 80 -4.23 14.78 1.35
CA ILE A 80 -5.29 14.08 2.05
C ILE A 80 -5.16 14.34 3.54
N ARG A 81 -6.24 14.84 4.13
CA ARG A 81 -6.34 15.10 5.56
C ARG A 81 -7.00 13.93 6.26
N VAL A 82 -6.27 13.37 7.22
CA VAL A 82 -6.73 12.32 8.13
C VAL A 82 -6.59 12.83 9.55
N PRO A 83 -7.30 12.26 10.55
CA PRO A 83 -7.31 12.83 11.91
C PRO A 83 -5.92 13.06 12.53
N GLU A 84 -4.93 12.25 12.16
CA GLU A 84 -3.59 12.22 12.76
C GLU A 84 -2.50 12.88 11.88
N ALA A 85 -2.78 13.18 10.60
CA ALA A 85 -1.77 13.62 9.65
C ALA A 85 -2.39 14.31 8.42
N SER A 86 -1.56 14.98 7.64
CA SER A 86 -1.86 15.25 6.23
C SER A 86 -0.79 14.63 5.35
N PHE A 87 -1.17 13.93 4.29
CA PHE A 87 -0.21 13.27 3.41
C PHE A 87 -0.53 13.46 1.93
N HIS A 88 0.51 13.33 1.11
CA HIS A 88 0.46 13.22 -0.34
C HIS A 88 1.34 12.03 -0.74
N SER A 89 0.94 11.30 -1.77
CA SER A 89 1.52 10.02 -2.16
C SER A 89 1.68 9.95 -3.67
N VAL A 90 2.79 9.38 -4.13
CA VAL A 90 3.06 9.13 -5.56
C VAL A 90 3.62 7.73 -5.74
N LEU A 91 3.21 7.04 -6.80
CA LEU A 91 3.76 5.74 -7.17
C LEU A 91 5.24 5.90 -7.55
N SER A 92 6.10 5.06 -6.99
CA SER A 92 7.55 5.10 -7.19
C SER A 92 8.12 3.78 -7.70
N GLY A 93 7.27 2.92 -8.27
CA GLY A 93 7.63 1.64 -8.85
C GLY A 93 7.00 0.46 -8.12
N GLY A 94 7.46 -0.74 -8.48
CA GLY A 94 6.88 -1.98 -7.98
C GLY A 94 7.33 -3.18 -8.81
N GLY A 95 6.68 -4.31 -8.58
CA GLY A 95 6.86 -5.53 -9.36
C GLY A 95 6.22 -6.74 -8.68
N CYS A 96 5.87 -7.71 -9.50
CA CYS A 96 5.25 -8.96 -9.06
C CYS A 96 6.24 -10.12 -9.15
N LEU A 97 6.24 -10.97 -8.13
CA LEU A 97 6.95 -12.25 -8.11
C LEU A 97 6.00 -13.37 -7.70
N PHE A 98 6.22 -14.58 -8.21
CA PHE A 98 5.54 -15.76 -7.70
C PHE A 98 6.42 -16.45 -6.65
N ASN A 99 5.90 -16.60 -5.44
CA ASN A 99 6.56 -17.27 -4.32
C ASN A 99 6.20 -18.76 -4.31
N ASP A 100 7.10 -19.59 -4.84
CA ASP A 100 6.94 -21.05 -4.88
C ASP A 100 6.77 -21.70 -3.49
N GLY A 101 7.26 -21.06 -2.43
CA GLY A 101 7.18 -21.61 -1.06
C GLY A 101 5.77 -21.62 -0.50
N CYS A 102 4.95 -20.62 -0.83
CA CYS A 102 3.54 -20.52 -0.40
C CYS A 102 2.55 -20.62 -1.56
N GLN A 103 3.03 -20.76 -2.80
CA GLN A 103 2.21 -20.82 -4.02
C GLN A 103 1.33 -19.58 -4.19
N MET A 104 1.89 -18.39 -3.90
CA MET A 104 1.21 -17.11 -4.00
C MET A 104 2.00 -16.14 -4.86
N TYR A 105 1.32 -15.29 -5.60
CA TYR A 105 1.88 -14.06 -6.11
C TYR A 105 2.09 -13.07 -4.96
N GLU A 106 3.22 -12.39 -4.99
CA GLU A 106 3.56 -11.26 -4.14
C GLU A 106 3.78 -10.05 -5.05
N ASP A 107 2.71 -9.28 -5.25
CA ASP A 107 2.73 -8.09 -6.06
C ASP A 107 3.01 -6.86 -5.20
N THR A 108 4.18 -6.24 -5.44
CA THR A 108 4.73 -5.20 -4.57
C THR A 108 4.65 -3.84 -5.24
N LEU A 109 4.08 -2.87 -4.54
CA LEU A 109 3.96 -1.47 -4.93
C LEU A 109 4.75 -0.60 -3.97
N TYR A 110 5.50 0.35 -4.50
CA TYR A 110 6.21 1.36 -3.73
C TYR A 110 5.60 2.72 -3.97
N PHE A 111 5.34 3.45 -2.88
CA PHE A 111 4.88 4.83 -2.93
C PHE A 111 5.82 5.72 -2.11
N ILE A 112 6.08 6.93 -2.59
CA ILE A 112 6.71 7.97 -1.76
C ILE A 112 5.60 8.78 -1.10
N ILE A 113 5.62 8.78 0.23
CA ILE A 113 4.67 9.48 1.08
C ILE A 113 5.35 10.69 1.70
N ASN A 114 4.86 11.88 1.36
CA ASN A 114 5.18 13.11 2.06
C ASN A 114 4.09 13.39 3.10
N TRP A 115 4.44 13.58 4.37
CA TRP A 115 3.46 13.80 5.43
C TRP A 115 3.93 14.77 6.51
N ARG A 116 2.96 15.39 7.19
CA ARG A 116 3.14 16.33 8.31
C ARG A 116 2.12 16.09 9.40
#